data_AF-A0A8S9J965-F1
#
_entry.id   AF-A0A8S9J965-F1
#
_cell.length_a   1.000
_cell.length_b   1.000
_cell.length_c   1.000
_cell.angle_alpha   90.00
_cell.angle_beta   90.00
_cell.angle_gamma   90.00
#
_symmetry.space_group_name_H-M   'P 1'
#
loop_
_entity.id
_entity.type
_entity.pdbx_description
1 polymer ?
#
loop_
_entity_poly.entity_id
_entity_poly.type
_entity_poly.pdbx_seq_one_letter_code
_entity_poly.pdbx_strand_id
1 'polypeptide(L)'
;MGFLTWSIIHLFLLLQLQTPVVLSQNIINGSVLVGESLTASESQQFSSSWRSPSGDFALGFRKIRPNDGFTLSIWFDKIPDKTIVWHAQAVNTTTGFVPAGSKVTLTADGGLVLTGPRGQLHWSSSLPPSSSSVSRGLITDAGEFGLFSQDSTVALWSSFGHPTDTLLPTQSSLSTALSTLQPPPMLLLPAIASTFQIRSSQIPPPSSSSSSSTPFNIEF
;
A
#
# COMPACT_ATOMS: atom_id res chain seq x y z
N MET A 1 -22.81 36.78 -49.10
CA MET A 1 -22.85 36.51 -47.64
C MET A 1 -22.84 35.01 -47.29
N GLY A 2 -23.41 34.10 -48.09
CA GLY A 2 -23.49 32.67 -47.73
C GLY A 2 -22.20 31.82 -47.85
N PHE A 3 -21.23 32.23 -48.65
CA PHE A 3 -19.98 31.46 -48.82
C PHE A 3 -19.03 31.57 -47.63
N LEU A 4 -19.01 32.72 -46.94
CA LEU A 4 -18.19 32.90 -45.74
C LEU A 4 -18.70 32.05 -44.58
N THR A 5 -20.02 31.98 -44.39
CA THR A 5 -20.62 31.27 -43.26
C THR A 5 -20.43 29.76 -43.35
N TRP A 6 -20.50 29.19 -44.57
CA TRP A 6 -20.21 27.78 -44.81
C TRP A 6 -18.76 27.44 -44.47
N SER A 7 -17.82 28.28 -44.90
CA SER A 7 -16.39 28.06 -44.67
C SER A 7 -16.04 28.10 -43.18
N ILE A 8 -16.68 28.99 -42.41
CA ILE A 8 -16.53 29.09 -40.95
C ILE A 8 -17.09 27.86 -40.24
N ILE A 9 -18.27 27.37 -40.63
CA ILE A 9 -18.87 26.16 -40.05
C ILE A 9 -18.02 24.94 -40.37
N HIS A 10 -17.49 24.84 -41.59
CA HIS A 10 -16.63 23.74 -42.01
C HIS A 10 -15.29 23.77 -41.27
N LEU A 11 -14.69 24.95 -41.08
CA LEU A 11 -13.47 25.12 -40.29
C LEU A 11 -13.70 24.78 -38.81
N PHE A 12 -14.85 25.19 -38.24
CA PHE A 12 -15.24 24.84 -36.87
C PHE A 12 -15.42 23.32 -36.71
N LEU A 13 -16.08 22.65 -37.66
CA LEU A 13 -16.22 21.18 -37.67
C LEU A 13 -14.88 20.47 -37.82
N LEU A 14 -13.98 20.98 -38.66
CA LEU A 14 -12.60 20.47 -38.80
C LEU A 14 -11.78 20.66 -37.52
N LEU A 15 -12.01 21.75 -36.78
CA LEU A 15 -11.35 22.01 -35.49
C LEU A 15 -11.86 21.09 -34.38
N GLN A 16 -13.15 20.69 -34.40
CA GLN A 16 -13.69 19.68 -33.47
C GLN A 16 -13.23 18.25 -33.81
N LEU A 17 -12.76 18.01 -35.04
CA LEU A 17 -12.25 16.71 -35.47
C LEU A 17 -10.76 16.49 -35.14
N GLN A 18 -10.11 17.50 -34.54
CA GLN A 18 -8.82 17.32 -33.87
C GLN A 18 -9.08 16.73 -32.49
N THR A 19 -9.52 15.47 -32.44
CA THR A 19 -9.40 14.72 -31.19
C THR A 19 -7.92 14.71 -30.83
N PRO A 20 -7.52 15.15 -29.62
CA PRO A 20 -6.18 14.84 -29.17
C PRO A 20 -6.08 13.32 -29.21
N VAL A 21 -5.24 12.78 -30.09
CA VAL A 21 -4.82 11.39 -30.02
C VAL A 21 -4.10 11.27 -28.69
N VAL A 22 -4.83 10.83 -27.68
CA VAL A 22 -4.28 10.62 -26.36
C VAL A 22 -3.41 9.38 -26.46
N LEU A 23 -2.11 9.57 -26.24
CA LEU A 23 -1.20 8.48 -25.93
C LEU A 23 -1.73 7.83 -24.64
N SER A 24 -2.48 6.74 -24.77
CA SER A 24 -2.56 5.78 -23.67
C SER A 24 -1.14 5.33 -23.42
N GLN A 25 -0.58 5.62 -22.23
CA GLN A 25 0.71 5.06 -21.85
C GLN A 25 0.60 3.54 -21.96
N ASN A 26 1.32 2.98 -22.94
CA ASN A 26 1.32 1.56 -23.25
C ASN A 26 2.15 0.84 -22.20
N ILE A 27 1.59 0.68 -21.01
CA ILE A 27 2.16 -0.19 -20.00
C ILE A 27 1.96 -1.62 -20.48
N ILE A 28 3.06 -2.26 -20.84
CA ILE A 28 3.08 -3.66 -21.23
C ILE A 28 3.12 -4.46 -19.93
N ASN A 29 2.05 -5.22 -19.66
CA ASN A 29 1.97 -6.17 -18.55
C ASN A 29 2.29 -5.53 -17.18
N GLY A 30 1.76 -4.35 -16.88
CA GLY A 30 1.97 -3.67 -15.59
C GLY A 30 3.35 -3.04 -15.39
N SER A 31 4.28 -3.16 -16.35
CA SER A 31 5.62 -2.60 -16.25
C SER A 31 5.66 -1.11 -16.58
N VAL A 32 6.23 -0.32 -15.66
CA VAL A 32 6.43 1.13 -15.77
C VAL A 32 7.92 1.41 -15.92
N LEU A 33 8.31 2.15 -16.95
CA LEU A 33 9.72 2.46 -17.20
C LEU A 33 10.13 3.75 -16.48
N VAL A 34 11.42 3.85 -16.15
CA VAL A 34 11.99 5.10 -15.62
C VAL A 34 11.72 6.25 -16.59
N GLY A 35 11.29 7.39 -16.05
CA GLY A 35 10.87 8.57 -16.80
C GLY A 35 9.36 8.65 -17.02
N GLU A 36 8.63 7.53 -16.91
CA GLU A 36 7.18 7.53 -16.98
C GLU A 36 6.57 8.32 -15.82
N SER A 37 5.45 8.96 -16.11
CA SER A 37 4.82 9.85 -15.14
C SER A 37 3.33 10.03 -15.34
N LEU A 38 2.64 10.29 -14.24
CA LEU A 38 1.22 10.65 -14.21
C LEU A 38 1.07 12.06 -13.64
N THR A 39 0.03 12.77 -14.06
CA THR A 39 -0.28 14.11 -13.56
C THR A 39 -1.68 14.13 -12.98
N ALA A 40 -1.84 14.73 -11.81
CA ALA A 40 -3.12 14.96 -11.16
C ALA A 40 -3.95 15.94 -11.99
N SER A 41 -5.10 15.49 -12.50
CA SER A 41 -5.98 16.30 -13.36
C SER A 41 -7.42 16.25 -12.87
N GLU A 42 -8.10 17.39 -12.97
CA GLU A 42 -9.52 17.56 -12.64
C GLU A 42 -10.44 16.86 -13.65
N SER A 43 -9.96 16.66 -14.87
CA SER A 43 -10.74 15.96 -15.87
C SER A 43 -10.73 14.45 -15.61
N GLN A 44 -11.90 13.91 -15.28
CA GLN A 44 -12.14 12.46 -15.23
C GLN A 44 -11.87 11.76 -16.56
N GLN A 45 -11.89 12.51 -17.67
CA GLN A 45 -11.57 12.01 -19.00
C GLN A 45 -10.05 11.83 -19.22
N PHE A 46 -9.21 12.37 -18.33
CA PHE A 46 -7.74 12.42 -18.47
C PHE A 46 -6.95 11.90 -17.26
N SER A 47 -7.58 11.26 -16.26
CA SER A 47 -6.81 10.64 -15.17
C SER A 47 -6.13 9.38 -15.70
N SER A 48 -4.89 9.53 -16.20
CA SER A 48 -4.04 8.42 -16.59
C SER A 48 -3.62 7.64 -15.34
N SER A 49 -3.65 6.32 -15.44
CA SER A 49 -3.26 5.40 -14.38
C SER A 49 -2.40 4.27 -14.92
N TRP A 50 -1.56 3.72 -14.06
CA TRP A 50 -0.77 2.53 -14.34
C TRP A 50 -1.52 1.30 -13.88
N ARG A 51 -1.92 0.43 -14.81
CA ARG A 51 -2.81 -0.70 -14.55
C ARG A 51 -2.06 -2.02 -14.46
N SER A 52 -2.54 -2.91 -13.60
CA SER A 52 -2.11 -4.31 -13.57
C SER A 52 -2.44 -5.00 -14.90
N PRO A 53 -1.74 -6.08 -15.28
CA PRO A 53 -2.04 -6.85 -16.49
C PRO A 53 -3.52 -7.22 -16.64
N SER A 54 -4.18 -7.63 -15.55
CA SER A 54 -5.60 -7.97 -15.54
C SER A 54 -6.53 -6.75 -15.58
N GLY A 55 -6.01 -5.56 -15.27
CA GLY A 55 -6.77 -4.34 -15.05
C GLY A 55 -7.60 -4.35 -13.76
N ASP A 56 -7.36 -5.28 -12.83
CA ASP A 56 -8.06 -5.32 -11.54
C ASP A 56 -7.57 -4.22 -10.60
N PHE A 57 -6.30 -3.82 -10.73
CA PHE A 57 -5.69 -2.77 -9.93
C PHE A 57 -5.14 -1.65 -10.81
N ALA A 58 -5.16 -0.43 -10.28
CA ALA A 58 -4.55 0.72 -10.90
C ALA A 58 -3.86 1.62 -9.87
N LEU A 59 -2.74 2.20 -10.25
CA LEU A 59 -1.99 3.22 -9.51
C LEU A 59 -2.12 4.57 -10.20
N GLY A 60 -2.36 5.63 -9.43
CA GLY A 60 -2.47 7.00 -9.95
C GLY A 60 -3.06 7.98 -8.95
N PHE A 61 -3.60 9.08 -9.43
CA PHE A 61 -4.19 10.12 -8.58
C PHE A 61 -5.70 9.93 -8.39
N ARG A 62 -6.15 9.97 -7.12
CA ARG A 62 -7.57 9.94 -6.76
C ARG A 62 -7.95 11.11 -5.88
N LYS A 63 -9.19 11.57 -6.02
CA LYS A 63 -9.84 12.46 -5.05
C LYS A 63 -10.63 11.64 -4.05
N ILE A 64 -10.52 11.97 -2.76
CA ILE A 64 -11.37 11.36 -1.73
C ILE A 64 -12.75 12.04 -1.73
N ARG A 65 -12.79 13.36 -1.93
CA ARG A 65 -14.03 14.13 -2.12
C ARG A 65 -13.89 15.12 -3.29
N PRO A 66 -14.99 15.58 -3.90
CA PRO A 66 -14.93 16.46 -5.09
C PRO A 66 -14.06 17.71 -4.91
N ASN A 67 -14.07 18.29 -3.71
CA ASN A 67 -13.37 19.54 -3.38
C ASN A 67 -12.02 19.31 -2.67
N ASP A 68 -11.63 18.06 -2.46
CA ASP A 68 -10.32 17.75 -1.87
C ASP A 68 -9.23 17.79 -2.95
N GLY A 69 -7.98 17.87 -2.48
CA GLY A 69 -6.84 17.60 -3.34
C GLY A 69 -6.77 16.12 -3.75
N PHE A 70 -5.70 15.78 -4.45
CA PHE A 70 -5.44 14.43 -4.92
C PHE A 70 -4.58 13.67 -3.92
N THR A 71 -4.80 12.36 -3.83
CA THR A 71 -3.91 11.40 -3.21
C THR A 71 -3.33 10.48 -4.28
N LEU A 72 -2.06 10.11 -4.12
CA LEU A 72 -1.44 9.05 -4.93
C LEU A 72 -1.84 7.71 -4.31
N SER A 73 -2.49 6.84 -5.07
CA SER A 73 -3.13 5.65 -4.53
C SER A 73 -3.11 4.47 -5.49
N ILE A 74 -3.31 3.28 -4.92
CA ILE A 74 -3.69 2.06 -5.63
C ILE A 74 -5.14 1.75 -5.29
N TRP A 75 -5.94 1.36 -6.27
CA TRP A 75 -7.35 1.01 -6.09
C TRP A 75 -7.78 -0.18 -6.95
N PHE A 76 -8.93 -0.78 -6.59
CA PHE A 76 -9.61 -1.75 -7.45
C PHE A 76 -10.24 -1.05 -8.65
N ASP A 77 -9.72 -1.27 -9.87
CA ASP A 77 -10.14 -0.52 -11.06
C ASP A 77 -11.40 -1.08 -11.73
N LYS A 78 -11.88 -2.27 -11.37
CA LYS A 78 -13.11 -2.82 -11.96
C LYS A 78 -14.38 -2.54 -11.16
N ILE A 79 -14.27 -2.09 -9.91
CA ILE A 79 -15.44 -1.76 -9.10
C ILE A 79 -15.80 -0.28 -9.24
N PRO A 80 -17.11 0.08 -9.28
CA PRO A 80 -17.54 1.46 -9.46
C PRO A 80 -16.99 2.43 -8.40
N ASP A 81 -16.91 1.97 -7.14
CA ASP A 81 -16.47 2.80 -6.02
C ASP A 81 -14.95 3.08 -6.03
N LYS A 82 -14.20 2.28 -6.82
CA LYS A 82 -12.74 2.37 -6.95
C LYS A 82 -12.04 2.40 -5.60
N THR A 83 -12.39 1.47 -4.72
CA THR A 83 -11.90 1.40 -3.34
C THR A 83 -10.37 1.44 -3.30
N ILE A 84 -9.83 2.39 -2.53
CA ILE A 84 -8.39 2.56 -2.33
C ILE A 84 -7.90 1.45 -1.41
N VAL A 85 -6.82 0.78 -1.82
CA VAL A 85 -6.18 -0.32 -1.08
C VAL A 85 -4.80 0.06 -0.56
N TRP A 86 -4.21 1.12 -1.10
CA TRP A 86 -2.96 1.71 -0.65
C TRP A 86 -2.91 3.19 -1.05
N HIS A 87 -2.26 4.04 -0.24
CA HIS A 87 -1.94 5.40 -0.65
C HIS A 87 -0.59 5.86 -0.10
N ALA A 88 0.01 6.87 -0.73
CA ALA A 88 1.21 7.49 -0.21
C ALA A 88 0.92 8.12 1.17
N GLN A 89 1.71 7.76 2.18
CA GLN A 89 1.62 8.31 3.53
C GLN A 89 2.63 9.45 3.72
N ALA A 90 2.39 10.30 4.74
CA ALA A 90 3.29 11.40 5.12
C ALA A 90 3.64 12.36 3.95
N VAL A 91 2.67 12.64 3.09
CA VAL A 91 2.77 13.66 2.03
C VAL A 91 2.99 15.03 2.69
N ASN A 92 4.01 15.75 2.25
CA ASN A 92 4.43 17.04 2.81
C ASN A 92 3.53 18.21 2.39
N THR A 93 2.25 18.12 2.77
CA THR A 93 1.26 19.18 2.63
C THR A 93 0.42 19.26 3.90
N THR A 94 -0.11 20.45 4.22
CA THR A 94 -0.93 20.67 5.42
C THR A 94 -2.18 19.79 5.47
N THR A 95 -2.70 19.38 4.32
CA THR A 95 -3.92 18.57 4.19
C THR A 95 -3.63 17.08 3.98
N GLY A 96 -2.37 16.69 3.73
CA GLY A 96 -2.02 15.35 3.26
C GLY A 96 -2.40 15.06 1.79
N PHE A 97 -2.98 16.04 1.09
CA PHE A 97 -3.34 15.95 -0.33
C PHE A 97 -2.49 16.89 -1.18
N VAL A 98 -2.30 16.55 -2.45
CA VAL A 98 -1.58 17.37 -3.43
C VAL A 98 -2.53 18.11 -4.37
N PRO A 99 -2.19 19.31 -4.85
CA PRO A 99 -3.06 20.06 -5.77
C PRO A 99 -3.07 19.45 -7.18
N ALA A 100 -4.04 19.88 -8.01
CA ALA A 100 -4.03 19.61 -9.45
C ALA A 100 -2.70 20.07 -10.08
N GLY A 101 -2.23 19.36 -11.09
CA GLY A 101 -0.92 19.58 -11.73
C GLY A 101 0.26 18.96 -10.98
N SER A 102 0.03 18.32 -9.83
CA SER A 102 1.06 17.50 -9.18
C SER A 102 1.38 16.28 -10.02
N LYS A 103 2.63 15.82 -9.97
CA LYS A 103 3.17 14.79 -10.86
C LYS A 103 3.85 13.70 -10.06
N VAL A 104 3.51 12.45 -10.34
CA VAL A 104 4.29 11.29 -9.88
C VAL A 104 5.15 10.81 -11.03
N THR A 105 6.44 10.60 -10.78
CA THR A 105 7.41 10.15 -11.79
C THR A 105 8.21 8.99 -11.24
N LEU A 106 8.42 7.96 -12.07
CA LEU A 106 9.36 6.90 -11.76
C LEU A 106 10.77 7.36 -12.12
N THR A 107 11.68 7.37 -11.14
CA THR A 107 13.06 7.84 -11.29
C THR A 107 14.03 6.74 -10.90
N ALA A 108 15.23 6.72 -11.50
CA ALA A 108 16.24 5.72 -11.22
C ALA A 108 16.75 5.80 -9.77
N ASP A 109 16.93 7.02 -9.24
CA ASP A 109 17.57 7.21 -7.94
C ASP A 109 16.57 7.49 -6.81
N GLY A 110 15.48 8.19 -7.11
CA GLY A 110 14.44 8.55 -6.13
C GLY A 110 13.30 7.54 -6.02
N GLY A 111 13.30 6.51 -6.87
CA GLY A 111 12.17 5.59 -7.02
C GLY A 111 10.91 6.31 -7.49
N LEU A 112 9.80 6.14 -6.78
CA LEU A 112 8.56 6.83 -7.09
C LEU A 112 8.54 8.20 -6.41
N VAL A 113 8.61 9.27 -7.21
CA VAL A 113 8.77 10.65 -6.72
C VAL A 113 7.52 11.47 -7.04
N LEU A 114 6.89 11.99 -6.00
CA LEU A 114 5.72 12.86 -6.08
C LEU A 114 6.12 14.32 -5.88
N THR A 115 5.89 15.11 -6.91
CA THR A 115 6.16 16.55 -6.93
C THR A 115 4.89 17.36 -7.14
N GLY A 116 4.86 18.59 -6.65
CA GLY A 116 3.79 19.52 -6.97
C GLY A 116 4.03 20.27 -8.28
N PRO A 117 3.10 21.18 -8.66
CA PRO A 117 3.13 21.85 -9.96
C PRO A 117 4.36 22.74 -10.21
N ARG A 118 5.08 23.11 -9.15
CA ARG A 118 6.29 23.93 -9.22
C ARG A 118 7.56 23.12 -8.94
N GLY A 119 7.47 21.78 -8.99
CA GLY A 119 8.61 20.88 -8.75
C GLY A 119 8.94 20.64 -7.28
N GLN A 120 8.14 21.17 -6.34
CA GLN A 120 8.35 20.91 -4.91
C GLN A 120 8.15 19.42 -4.60
N LEU A 121 9.08 18.82 -3.85
CA LEU A 121 8.96 17.43 -3.42
C LEU A 121 7.88 17.31 -2.35
N HIS A 122 6.87 16.49 -2.60
CA HIS A 122 5.81 16.19 -1.65
C HIS A 122 5.99 14.83 -0.99
N TRP A 123 6.50 13.83 -1.72
CA TRP A 123 6.72 12.48 -1.21
C TRP A 123 7.67 11.69 -2.12
N SER A 124 8.36 10.68 -1.57
CA SER A 124 9.09 9.68 -2.35
C SER A 124 9.05 8.32 -1.67
N SER A 125 9.23 7.25 -2.45
CA SER A 125 9.41 5.88 -1.92
C SER A 125 10.67 5.71 -1.06
N SER A 126 11.56 6.72 -1.01
CA SER A 126 12.70 6.85 -0.10
C SER A 126 13.56 5.58 -0.04
N LEU A 127 14.28 5.32 -1.13
CA LEU A 127 15.13 4.16 -1.25
C LEU A 127 16.34 4.26 -0.29
N PRO A 128 16.83 3.13 0.26
CA PRO A 128 18.05 3.12 1.07
C PRO A 128 19.25 3.70 0.30
N PRO A 129 20.19 4.41 0.94
CA PRO A 129 21.33 5.04 0.24
C PRO A 129 22.22 4.08 -0.57
N SER A 130 22.23 2.80 -0.19
CA SER A 130 23.01 1.74 -0.84
C SER A 130 22.19 0.90 -1.83
N SER A 131 20.95 1.31 -2.16
CA SER A 131 20.13 0.58 -3.13
C SER A 131 20.69 0.73 -4.54
N SER A 132 20.60 -0.34 -5.33
CA SER A 132 20.80 -0.26 -6.78
C SER A 132 19.81 0.73 -7.41
N SER A 133 20.17 1.31 -8.56
CA SER A 133 19.26 2.16 -9.32
C SER A 133 18.02 1.38 -9.78
N VAL A 134 16.86 2.03 -9.69
CA VAL A 134 15.60 1.51 -10.22
C VAL A 134 15.67 1.48 -11.75
N SER A 135 15.26 0.36 -12.34
CA SER A 135 15.11 0.21 -13.79
C SER A 135 13.65 0.19 -14.23
N ARG A 136 12.76 -0.30 -13.36
CA ARG A 136 11.32 -0.40 -13.62
C ARG A 136 10.48 -0.42 -12.34
N GLY A 137 9.24 0.03 -12.49
CA GLY A 137 8.14 -0.25 -11.57
C GLY A 137 7.27 -1.37 -12.14
N LEU A 138 6.60 -2.12 -11.27
CA LEU A 138 5.68 -3.17 -11.68
C LEU A 138 4.44 -3.13 -10.78
N ILE A 139 3.26 -2.98 -11.39
CA ILE A 139 1.98 -3.23 -10.71
C ILE A 139 1.52 -4.66 -11.04
N THR A 140 1.31 -5.46 -10.00
CA THR A 140 0.91 -6.86 -10.13
C THR A 140 -0.61 -7.03 -10.03
N ASP A 141 -1.11 -8.17 -10.50
CA ASP A 141 -2.52 -8.56 -10.33
C ASP A 141 -2.88 -8.91 -8.88
N ALA A 142 -1.90 -8.89 -7.96
CA ALA A 142 -2.15 -8.98 -6.52
C ALA A 142 -2.42 -7.61 -5.89
N GLY A 143 -2.25 -6.50 -6.62
CA GLY A 143 -2.42 -5.13 -6.13
C GLY A 143 -1.15 -4.51 -5.55
N GLU A 144 0.00 -5.17 -5.70
CA GLU A 144 1.29 -4.65 -5.26
C GLU A 144 1.92 -3.80 -6.37
N PHE A 145 2.35 -2.59 -6.04
CA PHE A 145 3.34 -1.85 -6.81
C PHE A 145 4.73 -2.02 -6.18
N GLY A 146 5.69 -2.50 -6.96
CA GLY A 146 7.08 -2.71 -6.57
C GLY A 146 8.06 -2.01 -7.49
N LEU A 147 9.22 -1.62 -6.95
CA LEU A 147 10.34 -1.02 -7.68
C LEU A 147 11.48 -2.02 -7.78
N PHE A 148 12.06 -2.18 -8.97
CA PHE A 148 13.06 -3.20 -9.24
C PHE A 148 14.31 -2.62 -9.90
N SER A 149 15.47 -3.14 -9.52
CA SER A 149 16.72 -2.98 -10.27
C SER A 149 16.67 -3.82 -11.55
N GLN A 150 17.57 -3.54 -12.49
CA GLN A 150 17.76 -4.36 -13.67
C GLN A 150 18.02 -5.83 -13.27
N ASP A 151 17.30 -6.74 -13.93
CA ASP A 151 17.38 -8.20 -13.76
C ASP A 151 17.14 -8.76 -12.34
N SER A 152 16.68 -7.93 -11.40
CA SER A 152 16.33 -8.36 -10.04
C SER A 152 14.87 -8.81 -9.97
N THR A 153 14.64 -9.92 -9.26
CA THR A 153 13.32 -10.37 -8.81
C THR A 153 12.97 -9.87 -7.41
N VAL A 154 13.95 -9.34 -6.68
CA VAL A 154 13.76 -8.73 -5.36
C VAL A 154 13.48 -7.25 -5.54
N ALA A 155 12.37 -6.79 -4.95
CA ALA A 155 11.98 -5.39 -4.99
C ALA A 155 12.88 -4.55 -4.07
N LEU A 156 13.36 -3.41 -4.58
CA LEU A 156 14.06 -2.39 -3.81
C LEU A 156 13.09 -1.65 -2.86
N TRP A 157 11.83 -1.57 -3.26
CA TRP A 157 10.73 -1.01 -2.49
C TRP A 157 9.43 -1.65 -2.94
N SER A 158 8.49 -1.79 -2.01
CA SER A 158 7.15 -2.28 -2.30
C SER A 158 6.11 -1.55 -1.46
N SER A 159 4.96 -1.27 -2.09
CA SER A 159 3.75 -0.77 -1.43
C SER A 159 3.24 -1.73 -0.34
N PHE A 160 3.39 -3.04 -0.51
CA PHE A 160 3.00 -4.03 0.49
C PHE A 160 3.93 -4.03 1.71
N GLY A 161 5.19 -3.64 1.52
CA GLY A 161 6.13 -3.36 2.62
C GLY A 161 5.85 -2.05 3.35
N HIS A 162 4.97 -1.21 2.81
CA HIS A 162 4.57 0.08 3.39
C HIS A 162 3.04 0.18 3.45
N PRO A 163 2.38 -0.71 4.23
CA PRO A 163 0.92 -0.76 4.32
C PRO A 163 0.31 0.54 4.83
N THR A 164 -0.92 0.80 4.40
CA THR A 164 -1.82 1.78 5.02
C THR A 164 -2.90 1.04 5.82
N ASP A 165 -4.11 1.59 5.91
CA ASP A 165 -5.19 1.05 6.74
C ASP A 165 -5.90 -0.19 6.15
N THR A 166 -5.50 -0.66 4.96
CA THR A 166 -6.12 -1.80 4.27
C THR A 166 -5.05 -2.87 4.01
N LEU A 167 -5.19 -4.04 4.66
CA LEU A 167 -4.39 -5.22 4.35
C LEU A 167 -5.10 -6.05 3.29
N LEU A 168 -4.46 -6.26 2.14
CA LEU A 168 -5.01 -7.15 1.12
C LEU A 168 -4.80 -8.62 1.51
N PRO A 169 -5.72 -9.55 1.18
CA PRO A 169 -5.54 -10.98 1.47
C PRO A 169 -4.26 -11.59 0.86
N THR A 170 -3.75 -11.01 -0.21
CA THR A 170 -2.48 -11.38 -0.85
C THR A 170 -1.25 -10.90 -0.08
N GLN A 171 -1.39 -9.85 0.72
CA GLN A 171 -0.30 -9.23 1.49
C GLN A 171 0.13 -10.07 2.70
N SER A 172 -0.81 -10.77 3.32
CA SER A 172 -0.56 -11.60 4.51
C SER A 172 0.21 -12.89 4.21
N SER A 173 0.13 -13.43 2.98
CA SER A 173 0.91 -14.61 2.57
C SER A 173 2.43 -14.31 2.56
N LEU A 174 2.84 -13.09 2.18
CA LEU A 174 4.25 -12.68 2.17
C LEU A 174 4.78 -12.34 3.57
N SER A 175 3.94 -11.71 4.42
CA SER A 175 4.29 -11.40 5.82
C SER A 175 4.47 -12.64 6.69
N THR A 176 3.76 -13.73 6.36
CA THR A 176 3.86 -15.00 7.09
C THR A 176 5.21 -15.69 6.82
N ALA A 177 5.77 -15.57 5.62
CA ALA A 177 7.06 -16.19 5.27
C ALA A 177 8.28 -15.51 5.94
N LEU A 178 8.21 -14.21 6.25
CA LEU A 178 9.26 -13.50 7.00
C LEU A 178 9.10 -13.62 8.54
N SER A 179 7.90 -13.94 9.03
CA SER A 179 7.64 -14.10 10.47
C SER A 179 7.92 -15.50 11.00
N THR A 180 8.08 -16.51 10.14
CA THR A 180 8.36 -17.91 10.52
C THR A 180 9.81 -18.18 10.93
N LEU A 181 10.70 -17.18 10.82
CA LEU A 181 12.07 -17.27 11.38
C LEU A 181 12.13 -17.05 12.90
N GLN A 182 11.01 -16.70 13.54
CA GLN A 182 10.91 -16.68 14.99
C GLN A 182 9.98 -17.81 15.45
N PRO A 183 10.43 -18.74 16.33
CA PRO A 183 9.54 -19.74 16.87
C PRO A 183 8.37 -19.06 17.60
N PRO A 184 7.13 -19.56 17.42
CA PRO A 184 5.97 -18.94 18.03
C PRO A 184 6.09 -18.95 19.56
N PRO A 185 5.65 -17.89 20.26
CA PRO A 185 5.55 -17.93 21.71
C PRO A 185 4.52 -19.01 22.09
N MET A 186 4.97 -19.98 22.89
CA MET A 186 4.14 -21.07 23.39
C MET A 186 3.07 -20.48 24.34
N LEU A 187 1.84 -20.29 23.83
CA LEU A 187 0.72 -19.84 24.64
C LEU A 187 0.27 -20.98 25.58
N LEU A 188 0.55 -20.84 26.88
CA LEU A 188 -0.06 -21.68 27.91
C LEU A 188 -1.56 -21.33 27.99
N LEU A 189 -2.42 -22.24 27.54
CA LEU A 189 -3.87 -22.12 27.73
C LEU A 189 -4.23 -22.22 29.23
N PRO A 190 -5.09 -21.35 29.77
CA PRO A 190 -5.61 -21.52 31.13
C PRO A 190 -6.57 -22.72 31.17
N ALA A 191 -6.31 -23.65 32.08
CA ALA A 191 -7.16 -24.80 32.33
C ALA A 191 -8.53 -24.35 32.85
N ILE A 192 -9.59 -24.73 32.15
CA ILE A 192 -10.98 -24.52 32.57
C ILE A 192 -11.29 -25.58 33.64
N ALA A 193 -11.37 -25.18 34.90
CA ALA A 193 -11.84 -26.05 35.97
C ALA A 193 -13.36 -26.22 35.85
N SER A 194 -13.80 -27.36 35.33
CA SER A 194 -15.21 -27.76 35.36
C SER A 194 -15.48 -28.51 36.66
N THR A 195 -16.24 -27.89 37.56
CA THR A 195 -16.77 -28.51 38.79
C THR A 195 -17.63 -29.72 38.44
N PHE A 196 -17.20 -30.91 38.84
CA PHE A 196 -18.04 -32.10 38.93
C PHE A 196 -18.16 -32.47 40.41
N GLN A 197 -19.36 -32.29 40.98
CA GLN A 197 -19.69 -32.70 42.34
C GLN A 197 -19.90 -34.22 42.37
N ILE A 198 -19.03 -34.94 43.08
CA ILE A 198 -19.37 -36.27 43.59
C ILE A 198 -19.06 -36.30 45.10
N ARG A 199 -20.16 -36.44 45.84
CA ARG A 199 -20.35 -36.70 47.26
C ARG A 199 -19.28 -37.66 47.84
N SER A 200 -18.47 -37.15 48.77
CA SER A 200 -17.57 -37.97 49.62
C SER A 200 -18.24 -38.25 50.97
N SER A 201 -18.47 -39.53 51.25
CA SER A 201 -18.84 -40.03 52.58
C SER A 201 -17.59 -40.53 53.31
N GLN A 202 -17.27 -39.84 54.41
CA GLN A 202 -16.68 -40.32 55.67
C GLN A 202 -15.60 -41.42 55.64
N ILE A 203 -14.44 -41.13 56.25
CA ILE A 203 -13.92 -41.73 57.50
C ILE A 203 -12.51 -41.11 57.79
N PRO A 204 -12.22 -40.64 59.02
CA PRO A 204 -10.88 -40.15 59.37
C PRO A 204 -10.03 -41.22 60.08
N PRO A 205 -8.69 -41.15 59.99
CA PRO A 205 -7.82 -41.79 60.97
C PRO A 205 -6.91 -40.78 61.71
N PRO A 206 -6.28 -41.20 62.82
CA PRO A 206 -6.18 -40.41 64.05
C PRO A 206 -4.82 -39.74 64.29
N SER A 207 -4.81 -38.88 65.31
CA SER A 207 -3.67 -38.14 65.85
C SER A 207 -2.81 -38.94 66.84
N SER A 208 -1.50 -38.67 66.83
CA SER A 208 -0.49 -38.79 67.91
C SER A 208 0.91 -38.84 67.25
N SER A 209 2.04 -38.38 67.77
CA SER A 209 2.42 -37.60 68.96
C SER A 209 3.94 -37.35 68.86
N SER A 210 4.39 -36.18 69.33
CA SER A 210 5.65 -35.89 70.07
C SER A 210 7.03 -36.36 69.55
N SER A 211 7.95 -35.39 69.40
CA SER A 211 9.22 -35.21 70.17
C SER A 211 10.20 -34.40 69.29
N SER A 212 10.42 -33.11 69.56
CA SER A 212 11.35 -32.52 70.53
C SER A 212 12.83 -32.89 70.30
N SER A 213 13.60 -31.93 69.77
CA SER A 213 14.94 -31.55 70.28
C SER A 213 15.33 -30.20 69.64
N THR A 214 15.54 -29.19 70.48
CA THR A 214 16.15 -27.88 70.19
C THR A 214 17.69 -27.99 70.41
N PRO A 215 18.47 -26.88 70.49
CA PRO A 215 18.98 -26.03 69.41
C PRO A 215 20.53 -25.85 69.54
N PHE A 216 21.07 -24.67 69.11
CA PHE A 216 22.45 -24.11 69.23
C PHE A 216 23.29 -24.19 67.94
N ASN A 217 24.10 -23.18 67.57
CA ASN A 217 24.18 -21.74 67.82
C ASN A 217 25.22 -21.20 66.80
N ILE A 218 25.15 -19.90 66.54
CA ILE A 218 26.08 -19.10 65.72
C ILE A 218 27.44 -18.98 66.42
N GLU A 219 28.57 -18.91 65.69
CA GLU A 219 29.65 -17.92 65.90
C GLU A 219 30.63 -17.87 64.70
N PHE A 220 30.93 -16.62 64.29
CA PHE A 220 31.91 -16.03 63.35
C PHE A 220 31.87 -16.36 61.85
#